data_AF-K0B1T2-F1
#
_entry.id   AF-K0B1T2-F1
#
_cell.length_a   1.000
_cell.length_b   1.000
_cell.length_c   1.000
_cell.angle_alpha   90.00
_cell.angle_beta   90.00
_cell.angle_gamma   90.00
#
_symmetry.space_group_name_H-M   'P 1'
#
loop_
_entity.id
_entity.type
_entity.pdbx_description
1 polymer ?
#
loop_
_entity_poly.entity_id
_entity_poly.type
_entity_poly.pdbx_seq_one_letter_code
_entity_poly.pdbx_strand_id
1 'polypeptide(L)' 'MKYGRVSGKEEIWFENGNLKSVGEYELGICLKLNEWDLEGKLIKEKLVPTEEDIKNLNREREWNERLTRE' A
#
# COMPACT_ATOMS: atom_id res chain seq x y z
N MET A 1 -15.83 3.81 13.10
CA MET A 1 -15.26 2.91 12.07
C MET A 1 -14.70 3.81 10.97
N LYS A 2 -13.42 4.18 11.05
CA LYS A 2 -12.82 5.18 10.15
C LYS A 2 -12.70 4.53 8.78
N TYR A 3 -13.48 5.05 7.82
CA TYR A 3 -13.65 4.68 6.41
C TYR A 3 -12.70 3.59 5.90
N GLY A 4 -13.23 2.50 5.34
CA GLY A 4 -12.55 1.28 4.89
C GLY A 4 -11.45 1.44 3.84
N ARG A 5 -10.48 2.29 4.12
CA ARG A 5 -9.26 2.53 3.37
C ARG A 5 -8.16 1.74 4.04
N VAL A 6 -7.60 0.81 3.28
CA VAL A 6 -6.48 -0.02 3.71
C VAL A 6 -5.32 0.90 4.07
N SER A 7 -4.91 0.85 5.33
CA SER A 7 -3.71 1.49 5.85
C SER A 7 -2.92 0.42 6.59
N GLY A 8 -1.72 0.12 6.12
CA GLY A 8 -0.87 -0.92 6.66
C GLY A 8 -0.12 -1.71 5.59
N LYS A 9 0.55 -2.75 6.05
CA LYS A 9 1.23 -3.72 5.20
C LYS A 9 0.25 -4.83 4.82
N GLU A 10 0.16 -5.11 3.53
CA GLU A 10 -0.55 -6.25 2.97
C GLU A 10 0.48 -7.28 2.51
N GLU A 11 0.26 -8.54 2.85
CA GLU A 11 1.11 -9.66 2.44
C GLU A 11 0.22 -10.72 1.80
N ILE A 12 0.49 -11.03 0.54
CA ILE A 12 -0.20 -12.07 -0.21
C ILE A 12 0.76 -13.23 -0.38
N TRP A 13 0.24 -14.43 -0.14
CA TRP A 13 0.98 -15.68 -0.25
C TRP A 13 0.37 -16.53 -1.36
N PHE A 14 1.22 -17.28 -2.05
CA PHE A 14 0.77 -18.35 -2.93
C PHE A 14 0.24 -19.52 -2.10
N GLU A 15 -0.55 -20.40 -2.71
CA GLU A 15 -1.10 -21.59 -2.03
C GLU A 15 -0.01 -22.54 -1.53
N ASN A 16 1.18 -22.50 -2.13
CA ASN A 16 2.35 -23.27 -1.69
C ASN A 16 3.06 -22.69 -0.45
N GLY A 17 2.60 -21.54 0.07
CA GLY A 17 3.20 -20.86 1.22
C GLY A 17 4.36 -19.92 0.88
N ASN A 18 4.71 -19.75 -0.41
CA ASN A 18 5.70 -18.76 -0.83
C ASN A 18 5.09 -17.36 -0.87
N LEU A 19 5.92 -16.36 -0.60
CA LEU A 19 5.50 -14.97 -0.63
C LEU A 19 5.22 -14.56 -2.07
N LYS A 20 3.99 -14.10 -2.34
CA LYS A 20 3.55 -13.63 -3.65
C LYS A 20 3.75 -12.14 -3.80
N SER A 21 3.28 -11.37 -2.83
CA SER A 21 3.49 -9.93 -2.83
C SER A 21 3.44 -9.33 -1.44
N VAL A 22 4.10 -8.20 -1.30
CA VAL A 22 4.09 -7.37 -0.10
C VAL A 22 3.89 -5.94 -0.55
N GLY A 23 2.78 -5.35 -0.16
CA GLY A 23 2.47 -3.95 -0.42
C GLY A 23 2.35 -3.15 0.86
N GLU A 24 2.84 -1.92 0.85
CA GLU A 24 2.57 -0.95 1.92
C GLU A 24 1.60 0.08 1.37
N TYR A 25 0.45 0.19 2.03
CA TYR A 25 -0.62 1.10 1.64
C TYR A 25 -0.91 2.08 2.77
N GLU A 26 -1.16 3.33 2.43
CA GLU A 26 -1.62 4.32 3.40
C GLU A 26 -2.81 5.08 2.82
N LEU A 27 -3.93 5.11 3.55
CA LEU A 27 -5.19 5.71 3.10
C LEU A 27 -5.66 5.20 1.72
N GLY A 28 -5.32 3.96 1.37
CA GLY A 28 -5.62 3.34 0.07
C GLY A 28 -4.61 3.64 -1.04
N ILE A 29 -3.51 4.32 -0.76
CA ILE A 29 -2.46 4.66 -1.74
C ILE A 29 -1.27 3.72 -1.56
N CYS A 30 -0.84 3.10 -2.67
CA CYS A 30 0.27 2.17 -2.70
C CYS A 30 1.61 2.90 -2.64
N LEU A 31 2.27 2.86 -1.49
CA LEU A 31 3.57 3.50 -1.27
C LEU A 31 4.70 2.60 -1.73
N LYS A 32 4.63 1.32 -1.38
CA LYS A 32 5.61 0.31 -1.79
C LYS A 32 4.92 -0.97 -2.21
N LEU A 33 5.55 -1.69 -3.13
CA LEU A 33 5.04 -2.97 -3.61
C LEU A 33 6.20 -3.84 -4.11
N ASN A 34 6.34 -5.02 -3.54
CA ASN A 34 7.24 -6.05 -4.03
C ASN A 34 6.39 -7.26 -4.42
N GLU A 35 6.64 -7.83 -5.59
CA GLU A 35 5.94 -9.00 -6.10
C GLU A 35 6.96 -10.02 -6.60
N TRP A 36 6.77 -11.27 -6.19
CA TRP A 36 7.62 -12.40 -6.54
C TRP A 36 6.82 -13.42 -7.34
N ASP A 37 7.50 -14.13 -8.23
CA ASP A 37 6.93 -15.29 -8.90
C ASP A 37 6.90 -16.53 -7.99
N LEU A 38 6.37 -17.64 -8.50
CA LEU A 38 6.29 -18.91 -7.77
C LEU A 38 7.65 -19.47 -7.35
N GLU A 39 8.72 -19.10 -8.06
CA GLU A 39 10.11 -19.51 -7.80
C GLU A 39 10.80 -18.56 -6.79
N GLY A 40 10.12 -17.50 -6.35
CA GLY A 40 10.65 -16.51 -5.40
C GLY A 40 11.52 -15.45 -6.08
N LYS A 41 11.50 -15.33 -7.40
CA LYS A 41 12.20 -14.28 -8.13
C LYS A 41 11.36 -13.02 -8.15
N LEU A 42 11.97 -11.89 -7.79
CA LEU A 42 11.32 -10.59 -7.81
C LEU A 42 10.97 -10.21 -9.26
N ILE A 43 9.68 -10.05 -9.53
CA ILE A 43 9.15 -9.68 -10.86
C ILE A 43 8.69 -8.23 -10.91
N LYS A 44 8.35 -7.64 -9.76
CA LYS A 44 7.93 -6.25 -9.66
C LYS A 44 8.41 -5.64 -8.36
N GLU A 45 8.93 -4.43 -8.44
CA GLU A 45 9.39 -3.69 -7.28
C GLU A 45 9.01 -2.21 -7.42
N LYS A 46 8.42 -1.67 -6.36
CA LYS A 46 8.16 -0.26 -6.13
C LYS A 46 8.69 0.06 -4.75
N LEU A 47 9.92 0.54 -4.67
CA LEU A 47 10.59 0.87 -3.41
C LEU A 47 10.14 2.20 -2.83
N VAL A 48 9.73 3.13 -3.69
CA VAL A 48 9.38 4.49 -3.30
C VAL A 48 8.05 4.92 -3.93
N PRO A 49 7.22 5.67 -3.19
CA PRO A 49 6.06 6.33 -3.77
C PRO A 49 6.51 7.36 -4.79
N THR A 50 5.73 7.51 -5.86
CA THR A 50 5.92 8.57 -6.84
C THR A 50 5.44 9.91 -6.28
N GLU A 51 5.81 11.02 -6.92
CA GLU A 51 5.31 12.34 -6.54
C GLU A 51 3.77 12.41 -6.56
N GLU A 52 3.13 11.69 -7.48
CA GLU A 52 1.67 11.59 -7.55
C GLU A 52 1.08 10.84 -6.35
N ASP A 53 1.70 9.73 -5.94
CA ASP A 53 1.29 8.99 -4.73
C ASP A 53 1.40 9.87 -3.49
N ILE A 54 2.51 10.62 -3.35
CA ILE A 54 2.73 11.53 -2.22
C ILE A 54 1.70 12.67 -2.23
N LYS A 55 1.42 13.25 -3.40
CA LYS A 55 0.43 14.32 -3.54
C LYS A 55 -0.97 13.84 -3.17
N ASN A 56 -1.37 12.66 -3.65
CA ASN A 56 -2.64 12.05 -3.28
C ASN A 56 -2.69 11.75 -1.78
N LEU A 57 -1.59 11.27 -1.20
CA LEU A 57 -1.52 10.94 0.23
C LEU A 57 -1.71 12.17 1.10
N ASN A 58 -1.01 13.26 0.78
CA ASN A 58 -1.15 14.51 1.51
C ASN A 58 -2.59 15.05 1.42
N ARG A 59 -3.20 14.98 0.24
CA ARG A 59 -4.61 15.39 0.06
C ARG A 59 -5.57 14.58 0.93
N GLU A 60 -5.37 13.26 1.00
CA GLU A 60 -6.20 12.38 1.83
C GLU A 60 -5.96 12.56 3.32
N ARG A 61 -4.72 12.87 3.74
CA ARG A 61 -4.38 13.23 5.12
C ARG A 61 -5.08 14.51 5.54
N GLU A 62 -4.97 15.57 4.73
CA GLU A 62 -5.64 16.85 4.99
C GLU A 62 -7.16 16.71 5.10
N TRP A 63 -7.77 15.89 4.23
CA TRP A 63 -9.21 15.66 4.26
C TRP A 63 -9.65 14.90 5.53
N ASN A 64 -8.89 13.88 5.93
CA ASN A 64 -9.15 13.14 7.17
C ASN A 64 -8.97 14.02 8.42
N GLU A 65 -7.97 14.89 8.45
CA GLU A 65 -7.74 15.81 9.56
C GLU A 65 -8.91 16.78 9.75
N ARG A 66 -9.46 17.31 8.64
CA ARG A 66 -10.64 18.19 8.67
C ARG A 66 -11.86 17.48 9.24
N LEU A 67 -12.12 16.24 8.84
CA LEU A 67 -13.25 15.46 9.35
C LEU A 67 -13.15 15.10 10.84
N THR A 68 -11.93 14.97 11.38
CA THR A 68 -11.73 14.69 12.82
C THR A 68 -11.81 15.92 13.71
N ARG A 69 -11.97 17.12 13.15
CA ARG A 69 -12.07 18.39 13.88
C ARG A 69 -13.50 18.91 14.06
N GLU A 70 -14.51 18.17 13.60
CA GLU A 70 -15.94 18.45 13.80
C GLU A 70 -16.52 17.68 14.99
#